data_AF-A0A7S4RK95-F1
#
_entry.id   AF-A0A7S4RK95-F1
#
_cell.length_a   1.000
_cell.length_b   1.000
_cell.length_c   1.000
_cell.angle_alpha   90.00
_cell.angle_beta   90.00
_cell.angle_gamma   90.00
#
_symmetry.space_group_name_H-M   'P 1'
#
loop_
_entity.id
_entity.type
_entity.pdbx_description
1 polymer ?
#
loop_
_entity_poly.entity_id
_entity_poly.type
_entity_poly.pdbx_seq_one_letter_code
_entity_poly.pdbx_strand_id
1 'polypeptide(L)'
;MEAAPTAIWVDRTTKISGRDPNTMEGALAHAASKDPPELVTFILYNLPNRDCDANASSGELCCNAECDFAAPGDCLYGLSRYVTEFIDPIAELLRRYAELVPVVLVLEPDSLPSLATNADHPRCGSSSTRASYMEGVRYAVDAISRASSSVALYADAGNSGWLGWKSRMAEFVRVVQDLGVAGKLRGFACNVANYNPLGVMCPTFDWCLNSTHTGDACCEDSCGELQDYNPSVNEHNYALHLVTAMSKAIPGFSPRVVVDTSRNGAPRAQGQCKVWCNPRGAGSGPLPTSSTSHPDVLDAYFWLKMPGESDGCTEFMPDGTRCPRFDAACNSSGSVGTAPGEGGAPEAGLWFDLMAQELAANARLA
;
A
#
# COMPACT_ATOMS: atom_id res chain seq x y z
N MET A 1 13.44 12.79 -10.19
CA MET A 1 12.77 11.53 -9.82
C MET A 1 13.79 10.46 -9.48
N GLU A 2 14.77 10.19 -10.34
CA GLU A 2 15.81 9.15 -10.11
C GLU A 2 16.55 9.23 -8.76
N ALA A 3 16.84 10.43 -8.26
CA ALA A 3 17.53 10.62 -6.97
C ALA A 3 16.61 10.54 -5.73
N ALA A 4 15.30 10.34 -5.91
CA ALA A 4 14.36 10.27 -4.79
C ALA A 4 14.41 8.87 -4.15
N PRO A 5 14.41 8.76 -2.80
CA PRO A 5 14.41 7.46 -2.15
C PRO A 5 13.07 6.75 -2.35
N THR A 6 13.10 5.47 -2.71
CA THR A 6 11.92 4.62 -2.86
C THR A 6 12.00 3.43 -1.91
N ALA A 7 10.85 2.91 -1.50
CA ALA A 7 10.83 1.69 -0.69
C ALA A 7 11.27 0.46 -1.49
N ILE A 8 11.82 -0.53 -0.79
CA ILE A 8 12.22 -1.81 -1.35
C ILE A 8 11.12 -2.83 -1.07
N TRP A 9 10.54 -3.40 -2.14
CA TRP A 9 9.47 -4.39 -2.03
C TRP A 9 10.04 -5.79 -1.82
N VAL A 10 9.80 -6.35 -0.64
CA VAL A 10 10.08 -7.75 -0.30
C VAL A 10 8.79 -8.54 -0.59
N ASP A 11 8.52 -8.77 -1.87
CA ASP A 11 7.27 -9.38 -2.36
C ASP A 11 7.33 -10.90 -2.53
N ARG A 12 8.46 -11.51 -2.13
CA ARG A 12 8.77 -12.94 -2.21
C ARG A 12 9.99 -13.30 -1.36
N THR A 13 10.11 -14.56 -0.99
CA THR A 13 11.21 -15.11 -0.18
C THR A 13 12.60 -14.87 -0.78
N THR A 14 12.73 -14.90 -2.11
CA THR A 14 14.03 -14.68 -2.78
C THR A 14 14.57 -13.26 -2.63
N LYS A 15 13.77 -12.29 -2.16
CA LYS A 15 14.20 -10.90 -1.92
C LYS A 15 14.65 -10.63 -0.48
N ILE A 16 14.68 -11.64 0.39
CA ILE A 16 15.07 -11.44 1.80
C ILE A 16 16.60 -11.38 1.92
N SER A 17 17.30 -12.41 1.45
CA SER A 17 18.73 -12.59 1.67
C SER A 17 19.56 -12.30 0.41
N GLY A 18 20.82 -11.89 0.57
CA GLY A 18 21.71 -11.63 -0.54
C GLY A 18 22.50 -10.33 -0.41
N ARG A 19 23.42 -10.09 -1.35
CA ARG A 19 24.27 -8.88 -1.39
C ARG A 19 23.75 -7.79 -2.34
N ASP A 20 22.74 -8.12 -3.14
CA ASP A 20 22.13 -7.16 -4.05
C ASP A 20 21.38 -6.09 -3.22
N PRO A 21 21.59 -4.79 -3.45
CA PRO A 21 20.87 -3.74 -2.73
C PRO A 21 19.34 -3.77 -2.87
N ASN A 22 18.80 -4.56 -3.80
CA ASN A 22 17.36 -4.80 -3.96
C ASN A 22 16.83 -5.95 -3.09
N THR A 23 17.69 -6.67 -2.36
CA THR A 23 17.26 -7.59 -1.29
C THR A 23 17.29 -6.87 0.05
N MET A 24 16.52 -7.36 1.02
CA MET A 24 16.48 -6.76 2.36
C MET A 24 17.85 -6.78 3.05
N GLU A 25 18.55 -7.91 3.03
CA GLU A 25 19.89 -8.02 3.63
C GLU A 25 20.91 -7.09 2.95
N GLY A 26 20.89 -7.01 1.62
CA GLY A 26 21.80 -6.15 0.86
C GLY A 26 21.54 -4.67 1.10
N ALA A 27 20.28 -4.27 1.16
CA ALA A 27 19.87 -2.90 1.48
C ALA A 27 20.27 -2.48 2.89
N LEU A 28 20.03 -3.34 3.90
CA LEU A 28 20.44 -3.10 5.27
C LEU A 28 21.97 -2.97 5.39
N ALA A 29 22.72 -3.87 4.73
CA ALA A 29 24.18 -3.78 4.70
C ALA A 29 24.67 -2.50 4.01
N HIS A 30 24.03 -2.09 2.91
CA HIS A 30 24.36 -0.86 2.19
C HIS A 30 24.13 0.37 3.07
N ALA A 31 22.95 0.47 3.69
CA ALA A 31 22.60 1.59 4.56
C ALA A 31 23.51 1.68 5.78
N ALA A 32 23.85 0.55 6.41
CA ALA A 32 24.79 0.49 7.53
C ALA A 32 26.22 0.94 7.15
N SER A 33 26.59 0.90 5.87
CA SER A 33 27.91 1.33 5.39
C SER A 33 28.05 2.84 5.22
N LYS A 34 26.96 3.60 5.39
CA LYS A 34 26.91 5.06 5.27
C LYS A 34 27.24 5.74 6.59
N ASP A 35 27.65 7.00 6.52
CA ASP A 35 27.92 7.85 7.68
C ASP A 35 27.22 9.21 7.55
N PRO A 36 26.10 9.45 8.25
CA PRO A 36 25.40 8.51 9.13
C PRO A 36 24.71 7.37 8.36
N PRO A 37 24.36 6.24 9.02
CA PRO A 37 23.54 5.20 8.41
C PRO A 37 22.23 5.75 7.85
N GLU A 38 21.88 5.34 6.63
CA GLU A 38 20.67 5.80 5.94
C GLU A 38 19.43 5.07 6.45
N LEU A 39 18.28 5.77 6.46
CA LEU A 39 16.99 5.14 6.72
C LEU A 39 16.57 4.28 5.53
N VAL A 40 16.09 3.07 5.81
CA VAL A 40 15.58 2.15 4.78
C VAL A 40 14.12 1.87 5.00
N THR A 41 13.33 2.00 3.93
CA THR A 41 11.90 1.68 3.91
C THR A 41 11.67 0.41 3.14
N PHE A 42 10.98 -0.55 3.75
CA PHE A 42 10.62 -1.82 3.12
C PHE A 42 9.10 -2.00 3.08
N ILE A 43 8.63 -2.67 2.03
CA ILE A 43 7.26 -3.19 1.94
C ILE A 43 7.33 -4.70 2.12
N LEU A 44 6.72 -5.25 3.17
CA LEU A 44 6.54 -6.69 3.30
C LEU A 44 5.21 -7.06 2.66
N TYR A 45 5.24 -7.96 1.68
CA TYR A 45 4.07 -8.21 0.84
C TYR A 45 4.08 -9.64 0.31
N ASN A 46 3.83 -10.62 1.18
CA ASN A 46 3.88 -12.03 0.78
C ASN A 46 2.86 -12.92 1.53
N LEU A 47 1.77 -12.36 2.05
CA LEU A 47 0.72 -13.16 2.67
C LEU A 47 0.23 -14.30 1.75
N PRO A 48 -0.12 -15.47 2.31
CA PRO A 48 -0.84 -16.49 1.55
C PRO A 48 -2.18 -15.95 1.03
N ASN A 49 -2.56 -16.32 -0.19
CA ASN A 49 -3.76 -15.80 -0.87
C ASN A 49 -3.76 -14.26 -1.02
N ARG A 50 -2.58 -13.64 -1.14
CA ARG A 50 -2.40 -12.21 -1.40
C ARG A 50 -3.29 -11.71 -2.53
N ASP A 51 -3.73 -10.45 -2.46
CA ASP A 51 -4.49 -9.77 -3.52
C ASP A 51 -5.80 -10.50 -3.85
N CYS A 52 -6.55 -10.84 -2.81
CA CYS A 52 -7.71 -11.71 -2.92
C CYS A 52 -8.83 -11.18 -3.84
N ASP A 53 -8.88 -9.87 -4.08
CA ASP A 53 -9.85 -9.21 -4.96
C ASP A 53 -9.33 -9.03 -6.39
N ALA A 54 -8.03 -9.27 -6.63
CA ALA A 54 -7.45 -9.20 -7.96
C ALA A 54 -7.86 -10.41 -8.81
N ASN A 55 -8.00 -10.21 -10.12
CA ASN A 55 -8.25 -11.30 -11.05
C ASN A 55 -7.06 -12.26 -11.10
N ALA A 56 -5.84 -11.70 -11.06
CA ALA A 56 -4.58 -12.43 -11.03
C ALA A 56 -3.65 -11.85 -9.96
N SER A 57 -3.40 -12.63 -8.90
CA SER A 57 -2.40 -12.29 -7.88
C SER A 57 -1.00 -12.72 -8.33
N SER A 58 0.00 -11.95 -7.88
CA SER A 58 1.42 -12.27 -8.04
C SER A 58 2.03 -12.99 -6.83
N GLY A 59 1.23 -13.31 -5.81
CA GLY A 59 1.69 -13.95 -4.57
C GLY A 59 2.18 -15.38 -4.79
N GLU A 60 3.32 -15.74 -4.18
CA GLU A 60 3.89 -17.10 -4.29
C GLU A 60 3.33 -18.08 -3.25
N LEU A 61 2.65 -17.57 -2.22
CA LEU A 61 2.08 -18.37 -1.14
C LEU A 61 0.57 -18.54 -1.31
N CYS A 62 0.11 -19.78 -1.14
CA CYS A 62 -1.29 -20.16 -1.16
C CYS A 62 -1.66 -20.85 0.15
N CYS A 63 -2.93 -20.79 0.54
CA CYS A 63 -3.41 -21.44 1.76
C CYS A 63 -3.47 -22.97 1.71
N ASN A 64 -3.38 -23.57 0.51
CA ASN A 64 -3.31 -25.02 0.29
C ASN A 64 -2.32 -25.33 -0.85
N ALA A 65 -1.98 -26.61 -1.00
CA ALA A 65 -0.98 -27.07 -1.98
C ALA A 65 -1.45 -26.90 -3.44
N GLU A 66 -2.76 -26.93 -3.65
CA GLU A 66 -3.41 -26.80 -4.96
C GLU A 66 -3.55 -25.35 -5.42
N CYS A 67 -3.28 -24.37 -4.54
CA CYS A 67 -3.55 -22.96 -4.77
C CYS A 67 -5.02 -22.65 -5.12
N ASP A 68 -5.97 -23.36 -4.50
CA ASP A 68 -7.39 -22.97 -4.55
C ASP A 68 -7.64 -21.81 -3.59
N PHE A 69 -7.68 -20.59 -4.15
CA PHE A 69 -7.89 -19.34 -3.41
C PHE A 69 -9.30 -19.17 -2.81
N ALA A 70 -10.27 -19.97 -3.26
CA ALA A 70 -11.64 -19.92 -2.75
C ALA A 70 -11.91 -21.03 -1.71
N ALA A 71 -11.00 -22.00 -1.57
CA ALA A 71 -11.17 -23.11 -0.65
C ALA A 71 -11.24 -22.60 0.81
N PRO A 72 -12.28 -22.99 1.58
CA PRO A 72 -12.32 -22.70 3.00
C PRO A 72 -11.24 -23.50 3.75
N GLY A 73 -10.76 -22.97 4.86
CA GLY A 73 -9.77 -23.63 5.71
C GLY A 73 -9.21 -22.70 6.77
N ASP A 74 -8.16 -23.16 7.44
CA ASP A 74 -7.40 -22.41 8.45
C ASP A 74 -6.08 -21.81 7.89
N CYS A 75 -5.76 -22.10 6.64
CA CYS A 75 -4.54 -21.68 5.96
C CYS A 75 -3.23 -22.17 6.63
N LEU A 76 -3.24 -23.23 7.44
CA LEU A 76 -2.04 -23.68 8.16
C LEU A 76 -0.85 -23.98 7.23
N TYR A 77 -1.12 -24.52 6.03
CA TYR A 77 -0.08 -24.78 5.03
C TYR A 77 0.61 -23.49 4.58
N GLY A 78 -0.16 -22.49 4.14
CA GLY A 78 0.38 -21.20 3.68
C GLY A 78 1.03 -20.41 4.81
N LEU A 79 0.38 -20.37 5.98
CA LEU A 79 0.88 -19.66 7.16
C LEU A 79 2.18 -20.25 7.67
N SER A 80 2.35 -21.58 7.66
CA SER A 80 3.62 -22.19 8.07
C SER A 80 4.78 -21.71 7.20
N ARG A 81 4.58 -21.57 5.89
CA ARG A 81 5.59 -21.07 4.97
C ARG A 81 5.83 -19.57 5.15
N TYR A 82 4.76 -18.79 5.26
CA TYR A 82 4.87 -17.34 5.52
C TYR A 82 5.64 -17.05 6.83
N VAL A 83 5.40 -17.83 7.88
CA VAL A 83 6.14 -17.70 9.13
C VAL A 83 7.61 -18.09 8.95
N THR A 84 7.87 -19.33 8.51
CA THR A 84 9.21 -19.92 8.60
C THR A 84 10.15 -19.53 7.46
N GLU A 85 9.61 -19.25 6.27
CA GLU A 85 10.38 -18.90 5.07
C GLU A 85 10.43 -17.39 4.82
N PHE A 86 9.50 -16.62 5.38
CA PHE A 86 9.39 -15.18 5.11
C PHE A 86 9.60 -14.31 6.36
N ILE A 87 8.70 -14.36 7.35
CA ILE A 87 8.78 -13.46 8.52
C ILE A 87 9.95 -13.78 9.45
N ASP A 88 10.21 -15.05 9.77
CA ASP A 88 11.28 -15.42 10.70
C ASP A 88 12.67 -15.00 10.20
N PRO A 89 13.03 -15.23 8.91
CA PRO A 89 14.27 -14.70 8.33
C PRO A 89 14.35 -13.16 8.35
N ILE A 90 13.23 -12.47 8.11
CA ILE A 90 13.16 -11.00 8.19
C ILE A 90 13.42 -10.53 9.63
N ALA A 91 12.78 -11.16 10.62
CA ALA A 91 12.98 -10.85 12.03
C ALA A 91 14.44 -11.06 12.48
N GLU A 92 15.12 -12.10 11.96
CA GLU A 92 16.56 -12.31 12.18
C GLU A 92 17.40 -11.14 11.65
N LEU A 93 17.13 -10.69 10.42
CA LEU A 93 17.83 -9.53 9.85
C LEU A 93 17.57 -8.27 10.67
N LEU A 94 16.32 -7.99 11.02
CA LEU A 94 15.97 -6.80 11.80
C LEU A 94 16.68 -6.76 13.15
N ARG A 95 16.79 -7.90 13.85
CA ARG A 95 17.57 -7.99 15.10
C ARG A 95 19.06 -7.76 14.88
N ARG A 96 19.63 -8.25 13.78
CA ARG A 96 21.05 -8.05 13.45
C ARG A 96 21.38 -6.57 13.21
N TYR A 97 20.46 -5.82 12.61
CA TYR A 97 20.65 -4.41 12.22
C TYR A 97 19.95 -3.40 13.15
N ALA A 98 19.32 -3.85 14.25
CA ALA A 98 18.44 -3.05 15.10
C ALA A 98 19.05 -1.73 15.60
N GLU A 99 20.35 -1.74 15.92
CA GLU A 99 21.11 -0.61 16.44
C GLU A 99 22.00 0.06 15.38
N LEU A 100 21.94 -0.39 14.13
CA LEU A 100 22.80 0.05 13.04
C LEU A 100 22.05 0.88 11.99
N VAL A 101 20.80 0.50 11.70
CA VAL A 101 20.04 1.07 10.57
C VAL A 101 18.65 1.46 11.07
N PRO A 102 18.20 2.72 10.86
CA PRO A 102 16.81 3.08 11.08
C PRO A 102 15.94 2.44 9.99
N VAL A 103 14.90 1.71 10.40
CA VAL A 103 14.05 0.94 9.48
C VAL A 103 12.59 1.36 9.60
N VAL A 104 11.95 1.57 8.45
CA VAL A 104 10.50 1.68 8.29
C VAL A 104 9.99 0.44 7.58
N LEU A 105 8.92 -0.17 8.10
CA LEU A 105 8.24 -1.31 7.48
C LEU A 105 6.77 -0.99 7.26
N VAL A 106 6.30 -1.20 6.03
CA VAL A 106 4.88 -1.23 5.69
C VAL A 106 4.46 -2.68 5.48
N LEU A 107 3.43 -3.11 6.21
CA LEU A 107 2.93 -4.48 6.18
C LEU A 107 1.76 -4.64 5.23
N GLU A 108 1.96 -5.56 4.30
CA GLU A 108 0.95 -6.29 3.53
C GLU A 108 -0.11 -5.37 2.91
N PRO A 109 0.25 -4.53 1.93
CA PRO A 109 -0.74 -3.83 1.11
C PRO A 109 -1.80 -4.77 0.52
N ASP A 110 -3.00 -4.23 0.27
CA ASP A 110 -4.12 -4.99 -0.33
C ASP A 110 -4.54 -6.25 0.47
N SER A 111 -4.41 -6.18 1.81
CA SER A 111 -4.78 -7.28 2.70
C SER A 111 -5.97 -6.94 3.62
N LEU A 112 -5.71 -6.34 4.78
CA LEU A 112 -6.70 -6.04 5.82
C LEU A 112 -7.89 -5.20 5.31
N PRO A 113 -7.72 -4.18 4.45
CA PRO A 113 -8.85 -3.44 3.86
C PRO A 113 -9.84 -4.33 3.08
N SER A 114 -9.35 -5.37 2.42
CA SER A 114 -10.18 -6.33 1.68
C SER A 114 -11.08 -7.15 2.59
N LEU A 115 -10.65 -7.46 3.82
CA LEU A 115 -11.52 -8.11 4.82
C LEU A 115 -12.68 -7.22 5.27
N ALA A 116 -12.50 -5.90 5.21
CA ALA A 116 -13.51 -4.93 5.63
C ALA A 116 -14.57 -4.66 4.53
N THR A 117 -14.24 -4.91 3.27
CA THR A 117 -15.03 -4.40 2.13
C THR A 117 -15.38 -5.43 1.06
N ASN A 118 -14.57 -6.48 0.91
CA ASN A 118 -14.67 -7.43 -0.20
C ASN A 118 -15.07 -8.84 0.28
N ALA A 119 -15.74 -8.95 1.44
CA ALA A 119 -16.14 -10.24 2.02
C ALA A 119 -17.11 -11.05 1.13
N ASP A 120 -17.81 -10.40 0.20
CA ASP A 120 -18.68 -11.08 -0.78
C ASP A 120 -17.89 -11.73 -1.93
N HIS A 121 -16.64 -11.32 -2.17
CA HIS A 121 -15.78 -11.93 -3.18
C HIS A 121 -15.34 -13.34 -2.72
N PRO A 122 -15.54 -14.42 -3.49
CA PRO A 122 -15.31 -15.79 -3.02
C PRO A 122 -13.90 -16.05 -2.47
N ARG A 123 -12.88 -15.39 -3.04
CA ARG A 123 -11.49 -15.52 -2.57
C ARG A 123 -11.25 -14.75 -1.28
N CYS A 124 -11.77 -13.52 -1.15
CA CYS A 124 -11.58 -12.68 0.03
C CYS A 124 -12.46 -13.12 1.22
N GLY A 125 -13.69 -13.56 0.94
CA GLY A 125 -14.64 -14.04 1.93
C GLY A 125 -14.35 -15.45 2.44
N SER A 126 -13.39 -16.17 1.84
CA SER A 126 -13.04 -17.51 2.29
C SER A 126 -12.43 -17.47 3.70
N SER A 127 -12.74 -18.49 4.51
CA SER A 127 -12.18 -18.58 5.87
C SER A 127 -10.65 -18.74 5.86
N SER A 128 -10.09 -19.32 4.79
CA SER A 128 -8.64 -19.49 4.65
C SER A 128 -7.94 -18.16 4.40
N THR A 129 -8.46 -17.30 3.53
CA THR A 129 -7.92 -15.95 3.31
C THR A 129 -8.06 -15.08 4.55
N ARG A 130 -9.20 -15.14 5.25
CA ARG A 130 -9.36 -14.44 6.52
C ARG A 130 -8.33 -14.91 7.56
N ALA A 131 -8.12 -16.23 7.68
CA ALA A 131 -7.11 -16.78 8.58
C ALA A 131 -5.70 -16.33 8.18
N SER A 132 -5.37 -16.41 6.89
CA SER A 132 -4.09 -15.93 6.34
C SER A 132 -3.79 -14.49 6.78
N TYR A 133 -4.72 -13.58 6.49
CA TYR A 133 -4.49 -12.15 6.72
C TYR A 133 -4.46 -11.82 8.21
N MET A 134 -5.41 -12.35 9.00
CA MET A 134 -5.47 -12.04 10.43
C MET A 134 -4.33 -12.70 11.22
N GLU A 135 -4.06 -13.99 11.03
CA GLU A 135 -2.98 -14.70 11.74
C GLU A 135 -1.61 -14.28 11.23
N GLY A 136 -1.45 -14.13 9.91
CA GLY A 136 -0.18 -13.74 9.28
C GLY A 136 0.25 -12.33 9.67
N VAL A 137 -0.63 -11.34 9.59
CA VAL A 137 -0.28 -9.97 10.02
C VAL A 137 -0.04 -9.92 11.52
N ARG A 138 -0.86 -10.60 12.34
CA ARG A 138 -0.64 -10.67 13.80
C ARG A 138 0.73 -11.25 14.11
N TYR A 139 1.10 -12.36 13.46
CA TYR A 139 2.42 -12.98 13.64
C TYR A 139 3.55 -12.05 13.21
N ALA A 140 3.43 -11.41 12.03
CA ALA A 140 4.43 -10.48 11.52
C ALA A 140 4.69 -9.32 12.49
N VAL A 141 3.63 -8.66 12.97
CA VAL A 141 3.75 -7.57 13.95
C VAL A 141 4.43 -8.07 15.22
N ASP A 142 3.99 -9.21 15.74
CA ASP A 142 4.55 -9.79 16.95
C ASP A 142 6.03 -10.18 16.84
N ALA A 143 6.43 -10.78 15.71
CA ALA A 143 7.79 -11.17 15.44
C ALA A 143 8.71 -9.95 15.26
N ILE A 144 8.27 -8.97 14.48
CA ILE A 144 9.02 -7.72 14.22
C ILE A 144 9.22 -6.93 15.52
N SER A 145 8.16 -6.71 16.29
CA SER A 145 8.26 -5.97 17.56
C SER A 145 9.14 -6.67 18.60
N ARG A 146 9.21 -8.01 18.58
CA ARG A 146 10.16 -8.76 19.42
C ARG A 146 11.60 -8.66 18.89
N ALA A 147 11.78 -8.59 17.58
CA ALA A 147 13.09 -8.53 16.95
C ALA A 147 13.78 -7.18 17.13
N SER A 148 13.03 -6.08 16.99
CA SER A 148 13.54 -4.74 17.19
C SER A 148 12.42 -3.76 17.56
N SER A 149 12.61 -3.03 18.65
CA SER A 149 11.74 -1.92 19.05
C SER A 149 12.04 -0.60 18.32
N SER A 150 13.14 -0.51 17.56
CA SER A 150 13.52 0.69 16.80
C SER A 150 12.80 0.79 15.45
N VAL A 151 12.16 -0.30 15.00
CA VAL A 151 11.47 -0.33 13.71
C VAL A 151 10.16 0.45 13.77
N ALA A 152 10.00 1.42 12.86
CA ALA A 152 8.74 2.11 12.64
C ALA A 152 7.82 1.23 11.78
N LEU A 153 6.85 0.59 12.43
CA LEU A 153 5.97 -0.41 11.80
C LEU A 153 4.58 0.17 11.49
N TYR A 154 4.19 0.11 10.21
CA TYR A 154 2.91 0.58 9.72
C TYR A 154 2.14 -0.56 9.05
N ALA A 155 0.86 -0.71 9.35
CA ALA A 155 -0.03 -1.59 8.58
C ALA A 155 -0.63 -0.82 7.40
N ASP A 156 -0.76 -1.44 6.23
CA ASP A 156 -1.49 -0.81 5.13
C ASP A 156 -2.96 -0.59 5.49
N ALA A 157 -3.49 0.57 5.10
CA ALA A 157 -4.87 0.97 5.30
C ALA A 157 -5.53 1.40 3.98
N GLY A 158 -5.08 0.88 2.83
CA GLY A 158 -5.67 1.24 1.54
C GLY A 158 -5.60 2.74 1.25
N ASN A 159 -6.70 3.32 0.81
CA ASN A 159 -6.77 4.73 0.38
C ASN A 159 -8.16 5.35 0.59
N SER A 160 -8.26 6.65 0.33
CA SER A 160 -9.45 7.47 0.51
C SER A 160 -10.66 7.00 -0.33
N GLY A 161 -10.40 6.52 -1.54
CA GLY A 161 -11.40 6.01 -2.49
C GLY A 161 -11.83 4.56 -2.20
N TRP A 162 -11.26 3.94 -1.18
CA TRP A 162 -11.59 2.58 -0.75
C TRP A 162 -12.29 2.56 0.60
N LEU A 163 -11.62 3.07 1.63
CA LEU A 163 -12.07 3.04 3.03
C LEU A 163 -12.60 4.39 3.54
N GLY A 164 -12.72 5.40 2.66
CA GLY A 164 -13.09 6.76 3.06
C GLY A 164 -14.50 6.92 3.61
N TRP A 165 -15.44 6.05 3.22
CA TRP A 165 -16.81 6.03 3.77
C TRP A 165 -16.81 5.62 5.23
N LYS A 166 -17.61 6.32 6.05
CA LYS A 166 -17.76 6.00 7.48
C LYS A 166 -18.05 4.54 7.78
N SER A 167 -18.93 3.92 7.00
CA SER A 167 -19.31 2.52 7.18
C SER A 167 -18.11 1.60 6.96
N ARG A 168 -17.37 1.78 5.87
CA ARG A 168 -16.16 1.00 5.54
C ARG A 168 -15.03 1.26 6.52
N MET A 169 -14.82 2.52 6.91
CA MET A 169 -13.88 2.88 7.99
C MET A 169 -14.23 2.15 9.30
N ALA A 170 -15.51 2.08 9.66
CA ALA A 170 -15.94 1.38 10.87
C ALA A 170 -15.73 -0.14 10.79
N GLU A 171 -15.88 -0.75 9.61
CA GLU A 171 -15.50 -2.17 9.41
C GLU A 171 -13.98 -2.37 9.54
N PHE A 172 -13.18 -1.50 8.94
CA PHE A 172 -11.72 -1.59 9.04
C PHE A 172 -11.22 -1.40 10.48
N VAL A 173 -11.81 -0.48 11.24
CA VAL A 173 -11.55 -0.33 12.68
C VAL A 173 -11.82 -1.64 13.43
N ARG A 174 -12.89 -2.37 13.10
CA ARG A 174 -13.17 -3.69 13.73
C ARG A 174 -12.13 -4.73 13.35
N VAL A 175 -11.70 -4.76 12.09
CA VAL A 175 -10.60 -5.65 11.64
C VAL A 175 -9.34 -5.38 12.48
N VAL A 176 -8.96 -4.11 12.69
CA VAL A 176 -7.79 -3.75 13.50
C VAL A 176 -7.98 -4.09 14.99
N GLN A 177 -9.18 -3.91 15.55
CA GLN A 177 -9.51 -4.33 16.91
C GLN A 177 -9.35 -5.85 17.08
N ASP A 178 -9.89 -6.64 16.15
CA ASP A 178 -9.81 -8.10 16.14
C ASP A 178 -8.37 -8.61 15.96
N LEU A 179 -7.52 -7.84 15.26
CA LEU A 179 -6.12 -8.17 15.08
C LEU A 179 -5.37 -8.18 16.41
N GLY A 180 -5.71 -7.25 17.31
CA GLY A 180 -5.21 -7.23 18.69
C GLY A 180 -3.76 -6.75 18.85
N VAL A 181 -3.18 -6.12 17.82
CA VAL A 181 -1.77 -5.70 17.79
C VAL A 181 -1.56 -4.19 17.68
N ALA A 182 -2.62 -3.39 17.79
CA ALA A 182 -2.54 -1.93 17.62
C ALA A 182 -1.46 -1.27 18.49
N GLY A 183 -1.28 -1.72 19.74
CA GLY A 183 -0.24 -1.20 20.64
C GLY A 183 1.21 -1.50 20.23
N LYS A 184 1.42 -2.28 19.18
CA LYS A 184 2.74 -2.62 18.60
C LYS A 184 3.00 -1.92 17.26
N LEU A 185 1.98 -1.28 16.69
CA LEU A 185 2.09 -0.50 15.46
C LEU A 185 2.40 0.95 15.80
N ARG A 186 3.20 1.60 14.95
CA ARG A 186 3.32 3.06 14.96
C ARG A 186 2.09 3.71 14.32
N GLY A 187 1.49 3.05 13.34
CA GLY A 187 0.21 3.44 12.76
C GLY A 187 -0.01 2.80 11.39
N PHE A 188 -0.37 3.61 10.39
CA PHE A 188 -0.82 3.12 9.10
C PHE A 188 -0.10 3.74 7.90
N ALA A 189 -0.01 2.99 6.80
CA ALA A 189 0.38 3.51 5.50
C ALA A 189 -0.87 3.63 4.62
N CYS A 190 -1.00 4.75 3.91
CA CYS A 190 -2.10 5.00 3.00
C CYS A 190 -1.59 5.25 1.58
N ASN A 191 -2.47 5.04 0.61
CA ASN A 191 -2.25 5.28 -0.82
C ASN A 191 -1.15 4.41 -1.45
N VAL A 192 -0.71 3.34 -0.77
CA VAL A 192 0.40 2.49 -1.23
C VAL A 192 0.11 1.99 -2.65
N ALA A 193 1.01 2.31 -3.59
CA ALA A 193 0.86 2.00 -5.01
C ALA A 193 -0.45 2.54 -5.64
N ASN A 194 -1.03 3.61 -5.11
CA ASN A 194 -2.24 4.21 -5.66
C ASN A 194 -2.03 5.69 -6.03
N TYR A 195 -3.10 6.35 -6.46
CA TYR A 195 -3.08 7.63 -7.18
C TYR A 195 -4.03 8.66 -6.59
N ASN A 196 -4.62 8.38 -5.42
CA ASN A 196 -5.59 9.27 -4.81
C ASN A 196 -4.92 10.62 -4.49
N PRO A 197 -5.57 11.74 -4.82
CA PRO A 197 -5.00 13.07 -4.60
C PRO A 197 -4.57 13.27 -3.16
N LEU A 198 -3.40 13.88 -2.95
CA LEU A 198 -2.90 14.18 -1.60
C LEU A 198 -3.82 15.19 -0.87
N GLY A 199 -4.15 16.28 -1.57
CA GLY A 199 -5.09 17.32 -1.10
C GLY A 199 -4.59 18.15 0.08
N VAL A 200 -5.55 18.76 0.78
CA VAL A 200 -5.34 19.54 2.00
C VAL A 200 -6.20 18.94 3.10
N MET A 201 -5.65 18.84 4.31
CA MET A 201 -6.39 18.32 5.47
C MET A 201 -7.44 19.32 5.95
N CYS A 202 -8.67 18.84 6.15
CA CYS A 202 -9.73 19.61 6.78
C CYS A 202 -9.58 19.67 8.31
N PRO A 203 -10.27 20.61 8.99
CA PRO A 203 -10.22 20.71 10.45
C PRO A 203 -10.78 19.49 11.19
N THR A 204 -11.84 18.86 10.67
CA THR A 204 -12.54 17.75 11.35
C THR A 204 -13.09 16.72 10.39
N PHE A 205 -13.45 15.56 10.94
CA PHE A 205 -14.26 14.55 10.26
C PHE A 205 -15.56 15.19 9.71
N ASP A 206 -15.98 14.80 8.51
CA ASP A 206 -17.21 15.26 7.79
C ASP A 206 -17.23 16.70 7.30
N TRP A 207 -16.13 17.44 7.43
CA TRP A 207 -16.09 18.86 7.09
C TRP A 207 -16.71 19.17 5.72
N CYS A 208 -16.46 18.33 4.72
CA CYS A 208 -16.93 18.55 3.35
C CYS A 208 -18.37 18.06 3.05
N LEU A 209 -19.02 17.35 3.98
CA LEU A 209 -20.38 16.85 3.76
C LEU A 209 -21.42 17.96 3.85
N ASN A 210 -22.62 17.70 3.33
CA ASN A 210 -23.80 18.59 3.37
C ASN A 210 -23.64 19.93 2.64
N SER A 211 -22.63 20.06 1.77
CA SER A 211 -22.43 21.25 0.92
C SER A 211 -22.22 22.58 1.67
N THR A 212 -21.86 22.55 2.95
CA THR A 212 -21.63 23.77 3.75
C THR A 212 -20.24 24.37 3.53
N HIS A 213 -19.29 23.59 3.01
CA HIS A 213 -17.86 23.94 2.86
C HIS A 213 -17.33 23.77 1.43
N THR A 214 -18.19 23.89 0.41
CA THR A 214 -17.83 23.63 -1.00
C THR A 214 -16.76 24.56 -1.58
N GLY A 215 -16.44 25.67 -0.91
CA GLY A 215 -15.38 26.60 -1.30
C GLY A 215 -14.03 26.38 -0.60
N ASP A 216 -13.97 25.47 0.38
CA ASP A 216 -12.74 25.23 1.14
C ASP A 216 -11.78 24.35 0.33
N ALA A 217 -10.50 24.71 0.28
CA ALA A 217 -9.48 23.96 -0.48
C ALA A 217 -9.37 22.49 -0.03
N CYS A 218 -9.62 22.20 1.24
CA CYS A 218 -9.62 20.83 1.77
C CYS A 218 -10.81 19.99 1.26
N CYS A 219 -11.80 20.61 0.64
CA CYS A 219 -12.97 19.98 0.02
C CYS A 219 -12.90 19.94 -1.52
N GLU A 220 -11.75 20.23 -2.11
CA GLU A 220 -11.53 19.99 -3.54
C GLU A 220 -11.71 18.50 -3.85
N ASP A 221 -12.73 18.20 -4.66
CA ASP A 221 -13.19 16.84 -4.93
C ASP A 221 -13.07 16.51 -6.43
N SER A 222 -11.82 16.37 -6.90
CA SER A 222 -11.55 16.04 -8.31
C SER A 222 -12.11 14.68 -8.73
N CYS A 223 -12.35 13.78 -7.76
CA CYS A 223 -12.84 12.43 -7.98
C CYS A 223 -14.37 12.31 -7.91
N GLY A 224 -15.07 13.33 -7.40
CA GLY A 224 -16.52 13.31 -7.20
C GLY A 224 -16.94 12.39 -6.05
N GLU A 225 -16.11 12.22 -5.03
CA GLU A 225 -16.34 11.37 -3.85
C GLU A 225 -17.54 11.85 -3.01
N LEU A 226 -17.78 13.16 -2.92
CA LEU A 226 -18.87 13.72 -2.11
C LEU A 226 -20.25 13.34 -2.62
N GLN A 227 -20.39 13.14 -3.94
CA GLN A 227 -21.67 12.72 -4.54
C GLN A 227 -22.08 11.30 -4.08
N ASP A 228 -21.08 10.48 -3.74
CA ASP A 228 -21.22 9.12 -3.24
C ASP A 228 -21.17 9.07 -1.70
N TYR A 229 -21.29 10.22 -1.02
CA TYR A 229 -21.22 10.38 0.43
C TYR A 229 -19.91 9.89 1.06
N ASN A 230 -18.80 9.93 0.31
CA ASN A 230 -17.46 9.70 0.86
C ASN A 230 -16.87 11.02 1.37
N PRO A 231 -16.69 11.21 2.70
CA PRO A 231 -16.11 12.44 3.23
C PRO A 231 -14.60 12.55 2.97
N SER A 232 -13.92 11.44 2.63
CA SER A 232 -12.46 11.39 2.46
C SER A 232 -12.09 11.71 1.00
N VAL A 233 -12.29 12.95 0.58
CA VAL A 233 -12.09 13.38 -0.82
C VAL A 233 -10.61 13.39 -1.27
N ASN A 234 -9.68 13.24 -0.33
CA ASN A 234 -8.23 13.19 -0.56
C ASN A 234 -7.53 12.39 0.57
N GLU A 235 -6.25 12.08 0.39
CA GLU A 235 -5.47 11.26 1.33
C GLU A 235 -5.19 11.96 2.67
N HIS A 236 -5.09 13.30 2.70
CA HIS A 236 -4.97 14.04 3.96
C HIS A 236 -6.22 13.92 4.83
N ASN A 237 -7.39 14.12 4.24
CA ASN A 237 -8.66 13.93 4.92
C ASN A 237 -8.83 12.46 5.34
N TYR A 238 -8.44 11.52 4.49
CA TYR A 238 -8.46 10.10 4.85
C TYR A 238 -7.58 9.79 6.06
N ALA A 239 -6.34 10.28 6.09
CA ALA A 239 -5.43 10.12 7.22
C ALA A 239 -6.01 10.70 8.52
N LEU A 240 -6.60 11.90 8.46
CA LEU A 240 -7.29 12.51 9.61
C LEU A 240 -8.44 11.62 10.09
N HIS A 241 -9.28 11.15 9.17
CA HIS A 241 -10.43 10.31 9.48
C HIS A 241 -10.01 8.98 10.10
N LEU A 242 -8.97 8.35 9.56
CA LEU A 242 -8.40 7.10 10.05
C LEU A 242 -7.85 7.25 11.47
N VAL A 243 -7.01 8.25 11.72
CA VAL A 243 -6.45 8.51 13.06
C VAL A 243 -7.56 8.82 14.07
N THR A 244 -8.55 9.64 13.67
CA THR A 244 -9.70 9.99 14.51
C THR A 244 -10.52 8.75 14.88
N ALA A 245 -10.83 7.90 13.90
CA ALA A 245 -11.63 6.70 14.12
C ALA A 245 -10.90 5.66 14.98
N MET A 246 -9.62 5.41 14.69
CA MET A 246 -8.79 4.45 15.44
C MET A 246 -8.57 4.89 16.88
N SER A 247 -8.20 6.15 17.11
CA SER A 247 -7.95 6.68 18.46
C SER A 247 -9.22 6.66 19.32
N LYS A 248 -10.39 6.86 18.70
CA LYS A 248 -11.67 6.76 19.39
C LYS A 248 -12.03 5.32 19.77
N ALA A 249 -11.71 4.35 18.92
CA ALA A 249 -12.14 2.97 19.07
C ALA A 249 -11.17 2.10 19.89
N ILE A 250 -9.89 2.47 19.96
CA ILE A 250 -8.83 1.68 20.61
C ILE A 250 -8.18 2.53 21.70
N PRO A 251 -8.58 2.37 22.98
CA PRO A 251 -8.04 3.15 24.08
C PRO A 251 -6.52 3.05 24.18
N GLY A 252 -5.85 4.20 24.28
CA GLY A 252 -4.38 4.28 24.39
C GLY A 252 -3.63 4.13 23.06
N PHE A 253 -4.32 3.94 21.94
CA PHE A 253 -3.70 3.94 20.62
C PHE A 253 -3.84 5.33 19.97
N SER A 254 -2.72 5.91 19.57
CA SER A 254 -2.67 7.19 18.85
C SER A 254 -1.80 7.01 17.62
N PRO A 255 -2.35 6.41 16.55
CA PRO A 255 -1.57 6.09 15.36
C PRO A 255 -1.12 7.36 14.64
N ARG A 256 -0.01 7.23 13.91
CA ARG A 256 0.42 8.18 12.87
C ARG A 256 0.24 7.55 11.49
N VAL A 257 0.25 8.38 10.45
CA VAL A 257 0.07 7.94 9.06
C VAL A 257 1.28 8.31 8.23
N VAL A 258 1.68 7.41 7.34
CA VAL A 258 2.55 7.73 6.21
C VAL A 258 1.75 7.61 4.92
N VAL A 259 1.99 8.50 3.95
CA VAL A 259 1.25 8.49 2.68
C VAL A 259 2.22 8.21 1.55
N ASP A 260 1.87 7.27 0.67
CA ASP A 260 2.58 7.10 -0.59
C ASP A 260 2.24 8.26 -1.54
N THR A 261 3.24 9.09 -1.83
CA THR A 261 3.14 10.22 -2.76
C THR A 261 3.85 9.98 -4.08
N SER A 262 4.26 8.74 -4.35
CA SER A 262 5.04 8.37 -5.54
C SER A 262 4.38 8.80 -6.86
N ARG A 263 3.04 8.73 -6.95
CA ARG A 263 2.30 8.85 -8.21
C ARG A 263 1.01 9.66 -8.15
N ASN A 264 0.80 10.46 -7.10
CA ASN A 264 -0.45 11.20 -6.87
C ASN A 264 -0.33 12.74 -6.98
N GLY A 265 0.65 13.24 -7.73
CA GLY A 265 0.86 14.68 -7.91
C GLY A 265 -0.11 15.34 -8.89
N ALA A 266 -0.56 14.61 -9.91
CA ALA A 266 -1.50 15.14 -10.89
C ALA A 266 -2.96 14.93 -10.44
N PRO A 267 -3.85 15.92 -10.64
CA PRO A 267 -5.27 15.76 -10.38
C PRO A 267 -5.84 14.74 -11.35
N ARG A 268 -6.73 13.91 -10.84
CA ARG A 268 -7.38 12.89 -11.65
C ARG A 268 -8.63 13.48 -12.27
N ALA A 269 -8.86 13.22 -13.55
CA ALA A 269 -10.13 13.57 -14.18
C ALA A 269 -11.27 12.73 -13.55
N GLN A 270 -12.48 13.29 -13.48
CA GLN A 270 -13.66 12.58 -13.00
C GLN A 270 -13.83 11.25 -13.77
N GLY A 271 -14.01 10.14 -13.06
CA GLY A 271 -14.09 8.80 -13.62
C GLY A 271 -12.74 8.07 -13.77
N GLN A 272 -11.61 8.79 -13.79
CA GLN A 272 -10.28 8.15 -13.71
C GLN A 272 -10.04 7.61 -12.31
N CYS A 273 -10.59 8.20 -11.24
CA CYS A 273 -10.28 7.83 -9.86
C CYS A 273 -10.52 6.34 -9.49
N LYS A 274 -11.31 5.61 -10.28
CA LYS A 274 -11.54 4.16 -10.12
C LYS A 274 -10.49 3.28 -10.82
N VAL A 275 -9.68 3.84 -11.70
CA VAL A 275 -8.59 3.15 -12.39
C VAL A 275 -7.39 3.09 -11.46
N TRP A 276 -7.00 1.90 -11.04
CA TRP A 276 -5.81 1.70 -10.19
C TRP A 276 -4.60 1.23 -10.99
N CYS A 277 -4.78 0.53 -12.10
CA CYS A 277 -3.68 -0.05 -12.87
C CYS A 277 -3.22 0.89 -13.99
N ASN A 278 -1.98 1.39 -13.86
CA ASN A 278 -1.31 2.28 -14.81
C ASN A 278 -2.18 3.47 -15.27
N PRO A 279 -2.88 4.20 -14.39
CA PRO A 279 -3.78 5.26 -14.79
C PRO A 279 -3.08 6.38 -15.57
N ARG A 280 -3.69 6.72 -16.69
CA ARG A 280 -3.31 7.80 -17.58
C ARG A 280 -3.60 9.16 -16.95
N GLY A 281 -2.73 10.12 -17.23
CA GLY A 281 -2.69 11.46 -16.67
C GLY A 281 -2.07 11.52 -15.28
N ALA A 282 -1.57 10.41 -14.73
CA ALA A 282 -0.91 10.42 -13.44
C ALA A 282 0.40 11.22 -13.48
N GLY A 283 0.82 11.73 -12.32
CA GLY A 283 2.04 12.51 -12.15
C GLY A 283 2.67 12.20 -10.80
N SER A 284 3.99 12.21 -10.69
CA SER A 284 4.65 12.02 -9.39
C SER A 284 4.29 13.14 -8.41
N GLY A 285 4.00 12.78 -7.16
CA GLY A 285 3.63 13.71 -6.10
C GLY A 285 4.85 14.24 -5.34
N PRO A 286 4.62 14.87 -4.16
CA PRO A 286 5.69 15.42 -3.34
C PRO A 286 6.80 14.41 -3.07
N LEU A 287 8.04 14.90 -3.09
CA LEU A 287 9.21 14.07 -2.77
C LEU A 287 9.11 13.52 -1.34
N PRO A 288 9.73 12.37 -1.06
CA PRO A 288 9.76 11.81 0.29
C PRO A 288 10.28 12.81 1.31
N THR A 289 9.54 13.01 2.40
CA THR A 289 9.87 14.00 3.44
C THR A 289 9.13 13.68 4.74
N SER A 290 9.79 13.94 5.88
CA SER A 290 9.14 13.94 7.20
C SER A 290 8.62 15.32 7.61
N SER A 291 8.82 16.34 6.78
CA SER A 291 8.31 17.69 7.02
C SER A 291 6.88 17.82 6.49
N THR A 292 5.91 17.40 7.30
CA THR A 292 4.47 17.42 6.96
C THR A 292 3.77 18.64 7.57
N SER A 293 2.66 19.08 6.97
CA SER A 293 1.86 20.21 7.50
C SER A 293 1.09 19.87 8.77
N HIS A 294 0.92 18.58 9.07
CA HIS A 294 0.16 18.07 10.21
C HIS A 294 0.93 16.94 10.90
N PRO A 295 2.02 17.24 11.61
CA PRO A 295 2.88 16.23 12.25
C PRO A 295 2.19 15.42 13.36
N ASP A 296 1.01 15.87 13.82
CA ASP A 296 0.16 15.11 14.73
C ASP A 296 -0.70 14.02 14.05
N VAL A 297 -0.72 13.98 12.73
CA VAL A 297 -1.43 12.96 11.97
C VAL A 297 -0.45 12.23 11.05
N LEU A 298 0.45 12.98 10.40
CA LEU A 298 1.32 12.50 9.33
C LEU A 298 2.78 12.46 9.81
N ASP A 299 3.39 11.27 9.81
CA ASP A 299 4.82 11.13 10.08
C ASP A 299 5.66 11.53 8.86
N ALA A 300 5.26 11.11 7.65
CA ALA A 300 6.02 11.35 6.44
C ALA A 300 5.20 11.14 5.15
N TYR A 301 5.70 11.72 4.07
CA TYR A 301 5.43 11.25 2.72
C TYR A 301 6.57 10.34 2.29
N PHE A 302 6.23 9.21 1.68
CA PHE A 302 7.19 8.28 1.09
C PHE A 302 6.83 8.00 -0.35
N TRP A 303 7.81 7.59 -1.14
CA TRP A 303 7.55 6.93 -2.41
C TRP A 303 7.62 5.43 -2.14
N LEU A 304 6.47 4.84 -1.81
CA LEU A 304 6.40 3.43 -1.44
C LEU A 304 6.38 2.55 -2.68
N LYS A 305 5.59 2.90 -3.70
CA LYS A 305 5.75 2.36 -5.05
C LYS A 305 6.81 3.16 -5.83
N MET A 306 7.66 2.47 -6.58
CA MET A 306 8.64 3.13 -7.43
C MET A 306 7.96 3.76 -8.65
N PRO A 307 8.07 5.09 -8.88
CA PRO A 307 7.57 5.71 -10.10
C PRO A 307 8.25 5.11 -11.34
N GLY A 308 7.43 4.63 -12.28
CA GLY A 308 7.89 3.98 -13.51
C GLY A 308 7.83 2.46 -13.50
N GLU A 309 7.61 1.81 -12.35
CA GLU A 309 7.23 0.40 -12.36
C GLU A 309 5.75 0.23 -12.74
N SER A 310 5.48 -0.72 -13.64
CA SER A 310 4.11 -1.12 -14.01
C SER A 310 3.34 -1.68 -12.82
N ASP A 311 2.03 -1.41 -12.79
CA ASP A 311 1.06 -2.03 -11.89
C ASP A 311 0.61 -3.42 -12.36
N GLY A 312 0.73 -3.69 -13.67
CA GLY A 312 0.30 -4.93 -14.32
C GLY A 312 0.27 -4.79 -15.84
N CYS A 313 0.33 -5.91 -16.57
CA CYS A 313 0.36 -5.87 -18.03
C CYS A 313 -1.03 -5.68 -18.65
N THR A 314 -1.07 -4.98 -19.78
CA THR A 314 -2.18 -5.04 -20.74
C THR A 314 -2.28 -6.43 -21.34
N GLU A 315 -3.38 -6.77 -22.04
CA GLU A 315 -3.58 -8.15 -22.55
C GLU A 315 -2.38 -8.63 -23.39
N PHE A 316 -1.80 -7.73 -24.18
CA PHE A 316 -0.54 -7.92 -24.88
C PHE A 316 0.52 -6.99 -24.33
N MET A 317 1.69 -7.53 -24.02
CA MET A 317 2.86 -6.80 -23.51
C MET A 317 3.66 -6.13 -24.65
N PRO A 318 4.63 -5.25 -24.36
CA PRO A 318 5.49 -4.59 -25.35
C PRO A 318 6.23 -5.51 -26.32
N ASP A 319 6.54 -6.75 -25.92
CA ASP A 319 7.17 -7.75 -26.77
C ASP A 319 6.18 -8.53 -27.65
N GLY A 320 4.88 -8.22 -27.57
CA GLY A 320 3.80 -8.88 -28.30
C GLY A 320 3.32 -10.18 -27.66
N THR A 321 3.91 -10.62 -26.54
CA THR A 321 3.43 -11.81 -25.83
C THR A 321 2.17 -11.50 -25.01
N ARG A 322 1.36 -12.53 -24.74
CA ARG A 322 0.17 -12.38 -23.89
C ARG A 322 0.59 -12.28 -22.43
N CYS A 323 -0.03 -11.38 -21.69
CA CYS A 323 0.18 -11.16 -20.27
C CYS A 323 -0.04 -12.47 -19.47
N PRO A 324 1.01 -13.02 -18.84
CA PRO A 324 0.88 -14.23 -18.03
C PRO A 324 -0.13 -14.10 -16.88
N ARG A 325 -0.20 -12.92 -16.26
CA ARG A 325 -1.11 -12.63 -15.12
C ARG A 325 -1.98 -11.43 -15.43
N PHE A 326 -2.92 -11.65 -16.35
CA PHE A 326 -3.79 -10.58 -16.83
C PHE A 326 -4.87 -10.20 -15.80
N ASP A 327 -4.89 -8.92 -15.44
CA ASP A 327 -6.02 -8.29 -14.77
C ASP A 327 -6.74 -7.34 -15.74
N ALA A 328 -8.05 -7.51 -15.89
CA ALA A 328 -8.86 -6.69 -16.78
C ALA A 328 -8.80 -5.19 -16.42
N ALA A 329 -8.54 -4.83 -15.17
CA ALA A 329 -8.37 -3.45 -14.75
C ALA A 329 -7.17 -2.77 -15.44
N CYS A 330 -6.12 -3.52 -15.77
CA CYS A 330 -4.93 -3.04 -16.48
C CYS A 330 -5.16 -2.80 -17.98
N ASN A 331 -6.30 -3.27 -18.52
CA ASN A 331 -6.66 -3.07 -19.92
C ASN A 331 -7.77 -2.04 -20.12
N SER A 332 -8.03 -1.20 -19.10
CA SER A 332 -9.01 -0.12 -19.20
C SER A 332 -8.54 0.96 -20.18
N SER A 333 -9.46 1.69 -20.81
CA SER A 333 -9.11 2.84 -21.66
C SER A 333 -8.43 3.98 -20.88
N GLY A 334 -8.59 3.98 -19.54
CA GLY A 334 -7.89 4.87 -18.64
C GLY A 334 -6.47 4.44 -18.29
N SER A 335 -6.01 3.26 -18.73
CA SER A 335 -4.67 2.75 -18.43
C SER A 335 -3.67 3.11 -19.56
N VAL A 336 -2.43 3.46 -19.19
CA VAL A 336 -1.31 3.62 -20.11
C VAL A 336 -0.95 2.25 -20.70
N GLY A 337 -0.67 2.21 -22.01
CA GLY A 337 -0.42 0.99 -22.78
C GLY A 337 -1.61 0.52 -23.60
N THR A 338 -2.82 1.05 -23.36
CA THR A 338 -4.05 0.61 -24.04
C THR A 338 -4.45 1.46 -25.24
N ALA A 339 -3.89 2.67 -25.40
CA ALA A 339 -4.22 3.52 -26.54
C ALA A 339 -3.44 3.10 -27.81
N PRO A 340 -3.98 3.37 -29.02
CA PRO A 340 -3.29 3.08 -30.27
C PRO A 340 -1.89 3.71 -30.31
N GLY A 341 -0.87 2.90 -30.54
CA GLY A 341 0.53 3.34 -30.66
C GLY A 341 1.36 3.27 -29.38
N GLU A 342 0.77 2.89 -28.24
CA GLU A 342 1.50 2.80 -26.95
C GLU A 342 2.22 1.47 -26.75
N GLY A 343 1.83 0.42 -27.47
CA GLY A 343 2.55 -0.85 -27.45
C GLY A 343 2.37 -1.70 -26.17
N GLY A 344 1.42 -1.39 -25.30
CA GLY A 344 1.12 -2.21 -24.11
C GLY A 344 1.96 -1.87 -22.88
N ALA A 345 1.50 -2.37 -21.72
CA ALA A 345 2.19 -2.28 -20.45
C ALA A 345 2.90 -3.62 -20.13
N PRO A 346 4.10 -3.60 -19.53
CA PRO A 346 4.78 -4.81 -19.08
C PRO A 346 4.18 -5.35 -17.78
N GLU A 347 4.59 -6.57 -17.39
CA GLU A 347 4.20 -7.21 -16.13
C GLU A 347 4.46 -6.33 -14.89
N ALA A 348 3.69 -6.56 -13.83
CA ALA A 348 3.78 -5.80 -12.59
C ALA A 348 5.21 -5.80 -12.03
N GLY A 349 5.70 -4.62 -11.63
CA GLY A 349 7.05 -4.43 -11.11
C GLY A 349 8.16 -4.33 -12.16
N LEU A 350 7.86 -4.57 -13.44
CA LEU A 350 8.80 -4.27 -14.52
C LEU A 350 8.78 -2.79 -14.86
N TRP A 351 9.92 -2.29 -15.37
CA TRP A 351 10.05 -0.91 -15.81
C TRP A 351 9.14 -0.63 -17.01
N PHE A 352 8.39 0.48 -16.93
CA PHE A 352 7.44 0.92 -17.93
C PHE A 352 7.76 2.34 -18.39
N ASP A 353 8.54 2.44 -19.48
CA ASP A 353 9.07 3.72 -19.99
C ASP A 353 8.01 4.79 -20.24
N LEU A 354 6.87 4.42 -20.85
CA LEU A 354 5.81 5.38 -21.15
C LEU A 354 5.21 5.99 -19.88
N MET A 355 4.93 5.15 -18.90
CA MET A 355 4.40 5.58 -17.62
C MET A 355 5.43 6.42 -16.84
N ALA A 356 6.71 6.04 -16.85
CA ALA A 356 7.76 6.82 -16.22
C ALA A 356 7.87 8.24 -16.82
N GLN A 357 7.80 8.36 -18.15
CA GLN A 357 7.80 9.65 -18.83
C GLN A 357 6.56 10.48 -18.51
N GLU A 358 5.39 9.86 -18.46
CA GLU A 358 4.13 10.53 -18.15
C GLU A 358 4.12 11.04 -16.69
N LEU A 359 4.55 10.21 -15.74
CA LEU A 359 4.71 10.58 -14.33
C LEU A 359 5.66 11.77 -14.16
N ALA A 360 6.77 11.80 -14.92
CA ALA A 360 7.72 12.90 -14.94
C ALA A 360 7.11 14.19 -15.49
N ALA A 361 6.41 14.09 -16.63
CA ALA A 361 5.84 15.24 -17.32
C ALA A 361 4.73 15.92 -16.51
N ASN A 362 3.97 15.13 -15.73
CA ASN A 362 2.86 15.61 -14.93
C ASN A 362 3.21 15.82 -13.44
N ALA A 363 4.49 15.73 -13.08
CA ALA A 363 4.92 15.75 -11.68
C ALA A 363 4.57 17.08 -10.97
N ARG A 364 4.07 16.97 -9.73
CA ARG A 364 3.88 18.08 -8.79
C ARG A 364 4.61 17.73 -7.49
N LEU A 365 5.86 18.15 -7.41
CA LEU A 365 6.82 17.70 -6.38
C LEU A 365 6.82 18.54 -5.10
N ALA A 366 6.02 19.61 -5.03
CA ALA A 366 6.02 20.60 -3.95
C ALA A 366 4.64 20.73 -3.31
#